data_AF-A0A5P8FJG7-F1
#
_entry.id   AF-A0A5P8FJG7-F1
#
_cell.length_a   1.000
_cell.length_b   1.000
_cell.length_c   1.000
_cell.angle_alpha   90.00
_cell.angle_beta   90.00
_cell.angle_gamma   90.00
#
_symmetry.space_group_name_H-M   'P 1'
#
loop_
_entity.id
_entity.type
_entity.pdbx_description
1 polymer ?
#
loop_
_entity_poly.entity_id
_entity_poly.type
_entity_poly.pdbx_seq_one_letter_code
_entity_poly.pdbx_strand_id
1 'polypeptide(L)' 'MSTVDLTALPPKTRAVIYYAYGAVGLCLGATQVGYASAQAGQPTWLTVALSVFSFLGVGLGLTAASNTVTGQDDDT' A
#
# COMPACT_ATOMS: atom_id res chain seq x y z
N MET A 1 -13.56 12.82 30.50
CA MET A 1 -12.53 12.68 29.45
C MET A 1 -13.05 11.62 28.48
N SER A 2 -13.66 12.04 27.37
CA SER A 2 -14.29 11.13 26.41
C SER A 2 -13.20 10.34 25.69
N THR A 3 -13.10 9.05 26.00
CA THR A 3 -12.31 8.08 25.25
C THR A 3 -12.87 8.04 23.84
N VAL A 4 -12.16 8.62 22.88
CA VAL A 4 -12.44 8.41 21.46
C VAL A 4 -12.31 6.91 21.22
N ASP A 5 -13.43 6.25 21.04
CA ASP A 5 -13.50 4.81 20.80
C ASP A 5 -12.98 4.54 19.38
N LEU A 6 -11.67 4.26 19.30
CA LEU A 6 -10.92 4.02 18.06
C LEU A 6 -11.27 2.67 17.40
N THR A 7 -12.24 1.94 17.93
CA THR A 7 -12.54 0.55 17.58
C THR A 7 -13.35 0.39 16.27
N ALA A 8 -13.81 1.47 15.64
CA ALA A 8 -14.79 1.35 14.54
C ALA A 8 -14.36 2.01 13.22
N LEU A 9 -13.16 1.72 12.70
CA LEU A 9 -12.96 1.83 11.25
C LEU A 9 -13.57 0.59 10.59
N PRO A 10 -14.67 0.72 9.82
CA PRO A 10 -15.34 -0.44 9.26
C PRO A 10 -14.40 -1.19 8.30
N PRO A 11 -14.44 -2.54 8.27
CA PRO A 11 -13.58 -3.36 7.41
C PRO A 11 -13.59 -2.93 5.94
N LYS A 12 -14.74 -2.43 5.47
CA LYS A 12 -14.94 -1.90 4.12
C LYS A 12 -14.03 -0.71 3.79
N THR A 13 -13.79 0.19 4.74
CA THR A 13 -12.92 1.36 4.52
C THR A 13 -11.47 0.94 4.34
N ARG A 14 -11.01 -0.09 5.05
CA ARG A 14 -9.65 -0.64 4.92
C ARG A 14 -9.45 -1.27 3.54
N ALA A 15 -10.44 -2.04 3.07
CA ALA A 15 -10.42 -2.64 1.75
C ALA A 15 -10.29 -1.58 0.64
N VAL A 16 -11.07 -0.50 0.71
CA VAL A 16 -10.99 0.60 -0.28
C VAL A 16 -9.61 1.25 -0.30
N ILE A 17 -8.98 1.47 0.87
CA ILE A 17 -7.62 2.05 0.93
C ILE A 17 -6.60 1.11 0.28
N TYR A 18 -6.68 -0.20 0.54
CA TYR A 18 -5.78 -1.17 -0.10
C TYR A 18 -5.98 -1.24 -1.62
N TYR A 19 -7.23 -1.20 -2.09
CA TYR A 19 -7.54 -1.16 -3.52
C TYR A 19 -7.03 0.13 -4.18
N ALA A 20 -7.26 1.29 -3.56
CA ALA A 20 -6.78 2.58 -4.07
C ALA A 20 -5.25 2.59 -4.13
N TYR A 21 -4.59 2.09 -3.08
CA TYR A 21 -3.13 2.00 -3.03
C TYR A 21 -2.58 1.07 -4.12
N GLY A 22 -3.18 -0.11 -4.31
CA GLY A 22 -2.83 -1.03 -5.39
C GLY A 22 -3.05 -0.43 -6.78
N ALA A 23 -4.15 0.30 -7.00
CA ALA A 23 -4.45 0.96 -8.27
C ALA A 23 -3.41 2.03 -8.63
N VAL A 24 -2.98 2.84 -7.65
CA VAL A 24 -1.91 3.83 -7.84
C VAL A 24 -0.60 3.13 -8.22
N GLY A 25 -0.23 2.05 -7.52
CA GLY A 25 0.96 1.27 -7.85
C GLY A 25 0.92 0.69 -9.27
N LEU A 26 -0.24 0.19 -9.69
CA LEU A 26 -0.45 -0.35 -11.03
C LEU A 26 -0.27 0.73 -12.11
N CYS A 27 -0.84 1.92 -11.92
CA CYS A 27 -0.69 3.03 -12.85
C CYS A 27 0.78 3.49 -12.95
N LEU A 28 1.48 3.62 -11.82
CA LEU A 28 2.89 4.00 -11.80
C LEU A 28 3.78 2.95 -12.49
N GLY A 29 3.56 1.67 -12.21
CA GLY A 29 4.27 0.56 -12.85
C GLY A 29 4.02 0.49 -14.36
N ALA A 30 2.76 0.63 -14.79
CA ALA A 30 2.42 0.66 -16.21
C ALA A 30 3.11 1.83 -16.95
N THR A 31 3.16 3.00 -16.31
CA THR A 31 3.85 4.17 -16.86
C THR A 31 5.35 3.92 -16.96
N GLN A 32 5.97 3.30 -15.95
CA GLN A 32 7.39 2.93 -15.98
C GLN A 32 7.72 1.96 -17.10
N VAL A 33 6.86 0.96 -17.34
CA VAL A 33 7.00 0.02 -18.46
C VAL A 33 6.87 0.76 -19.80
N GLY A 34 5.98 1.74 -19.92
CA GLY A 34 5.85 2.60 -21.09
C GLY A 34 7.15 3.37 -21.42
N TYR A 35 7.74 4.05 -20.45
CA TYR A 35 9.01 4.77 -20.65
C TYR A 35 10.17 3.81 -20.95
N ALA A 36 10.23 2.66 -20.28
CA ALA A 36 11.28 1.67 -20.50
C ALA A 36 11.20 1.04 -21.91
N SER A 37 9.99 0.73 -22.38
CA SER A 37 9.77 0.16 -23.72
C SER A 37 10.04 1.15 -24.84
N ALA A 38 9.79 2.44 -24.62
CA ALA A 38 10.06 3.50 -25.60
C ALA A 38 11.54 3.95 -25.65
N GLN A 39 12.41 3.43 -24.78
CA GLN A 39 13.79 3.93 -24.56
C GLN A 39 13.89 5.46 -24.39
N ALA A 40 12.82 6.12 -23.95
CA ALA A 40 12.71 7.57 -23.95
C ALA A 40 13.47 8.26 -22.79
N GLY A 41 14.18 7.48 -21.96
CA GLY A 41 14.68 7.93 -20.67
C GLY A 41 13.52 8.15 -19.68
N GLN A 42 13.69 7.74 -18.42
CA GLN A 42 12.64 7.89 -17.43
C GLN A 42 12.73 9.26 -16.75
N PRO A 43 11.64 10.03 -16.65
CA PRO A 43 11.67 11.32 -15.99
C PRO A 43 11.85 11.17 -14.47
N THR A 44 12.61 12.08 -13.86
CA THR A 44 12.99 12.01 -12.43
C THR A 44 11.79 11.95 -11.48
N TRP A 45 10.69 12.65 -11.80
CA TRP A 45 9.48 12.64 -10.98
C TRP A 45 8.87 11.23 -10.85
N LEU A 46 8.95 10.42 -11.90
CA LEU A 46 8.41 9.07 -11.92
C LEU A 46 9.29 8.11 -11.10
N THR A 47 10.62 8.28 -11.18
CA THR A 47 11.58 7.55 -10.34
C THR A 47 11.37 7.83 -8.85
N VAL A 48 11.16 9.10 -8.49
CA VAL A 48 10.86 9.50 -7.11
C VAL A 48 9.53 8.91 -6.66
N ALA A 49 8.49 9.00 -7.48
CA ALA A 49 7.16 8.47 -7.15
C ALA A 49 7.19 6.94 -6.88
N LEU A 50 7.87 6.16 -7.72
CA LEU A 50 8.01 4.71 -7.55
C LEU A 50 8.79 4.35 -6.27
N SER A 51 9.84 5.10 -5.97
CA SER A 51 10.64 4.91 -4.75
C SER A 51 9.81 5.19 -3.50
N VAL A 52 9.16 6.36 -3.43
CA VAL A 52 8.32 6.75 -2.29
C VAL A 52 7.16 5.78 -2.10
N PHE A 53 6.50 5.40 -3.20
CA PHE A 53 5.45 4.40 -3.15
C PHE A 53 5.96 3.10 -2.53
N SER A 54 7.09 2.57 -2.99
CA SER A 54 7.67 1.33 -2.45
C SER A 54 8.00 1.43 -0.96
N PHE A 55 8.59 2.54 -0.50
CA PHE A 55 8.89 2.75 0.92
C PHE A 55 7.64 2.79 1.80
N LEU A 56 6.59 3.49 1.35
CA LEU A 56 5.32 3.53 2.07
C LEU A 56 4.67 2.14 2.12
N GLY A 57 4.71 1.39 1.02
CA GLY A 57 4.09 0.08 0.93
C GLY A 57 4.76 -0.93 1.85
N VAL A 58 6.09 -0.94 1.87
CA VAL A 58 6.87 -1.81 2.76
C VAL A 58 6.68 -1.39 4.23
N GLY A 59 6.80 -0.11 4.56
CA GLY A 59 6.67 0.36 5.94
C GLY A 59 5.28 0.08 6.54
N LEU A 60 4.23 0.37 5.78
CA LEU A 60 2.85 0.11 6.19
C LEU A 60 2.54 -1.39 6.20
N GLY A 61 3.03 -2.14 5.23
CA GLY A 61 2.86 -3.59 5.14
C GLY A 61 3.51 -4.32 6.32
N LEU A 62 4.75 -3.96 6.68
CA LEU A 62 5.44 -4.49 7.85
C LEU A 62 4.70 -4.13 9.14
N THR A 63 4.26 -2.87 9.28
CA THR A 63 3.48 -2.45 10.45
C THR A 63 2.19 -3.24 10.57
N ALA A 64 1.47 -3.45 9.46
CA ALA A 64 0.26 -4.26 9.46
C ALA A 64 0.56 -5.71 9.85
N ALA A 65 1.60 -6.33 9.26
CA ALA A 65 2.00 -7.70 9.55
C ALA A 65 2.37 -7.89 11.03
N SER A 66 3.05 -6.93 11.65
CA SER A 66 3.40 -6.99 13.08
C SER A 66 2.20 -6.82 14.02
N ASN A 67 1.09 -6.25 13.55
CA ASN A 67 -0.10 -5.97 14.36
C ASN A 67 -1.31 -6.86 14.03
N THR A 68 -1.19 -7.75 13.04
CA THR A 68 -2.19 -8.79 12.75
C THR A 68 -1.70 -10.13 13.27
N VAL A 69 -2.30 -10.62 14.35
CA VAL A 69 -2.10 -12.01 14.83
C VAL A 69 -2.73 -12.94 13.80
N THR A 70 -1.92 -13.69 13.07
CA THR A 70 -2.37 -14.81 12.22
C THR A 70 -2.59 -16.03 13.12
N GLY A 71 -3.84 -16.48 13.26
CA GLY A 71 -4.18 -17.79 13.81
C GLY A 71 -4.02 -17.93 15.32
N GLN A 72 -5.05 -17.58 16.08
CA GLN A 72 -5.38 -18.36 17.26
C GLN A 72 -6.10 -19.60 16.76
N ASP A 73 -5.31 -20.63 16.44
CA ASP A 73 -5.81 -22.00 16.18
C ASP A 73 -6.13 -22.63 17.56
N ASP A 74 -7.22 -22.17 18.17
CA ASP A 74 -7.86 -22.84 19.30
C ASP A 74 -8.93 -23.80 18.76
N ASP A 75 -8.55 -25.01 18.35
CA ASP A 75 -9.39 -26.22 18.48
C ASP A 75 -8.61 -27.50 18.09
N THR A 76 -8.07 -28.21 19.09
CA THR A 76 -8.24 -29.66 19.42
C THR A 76 -7.06 -30.19 20.24
#